data_AF-A0AAD5EKS4-F1
#
_entry.id   AF-A0AAD5EKS4-F1
#
_cell.length_a   1.000
_cell.length_b   1.000
_cell.length_c   1.000
_cell.angle_alpha   90.00
_cell.angle_beta   90.00
_cell.angle_gamma   90.00
#
_symmetry.space_group_name_H-M   'P 1'
#
loop_
_entity.id
_entity.type
_entity.pdbx_description
1 polymer ?
#
loop_
_entity_poly.entity_id
_entity_poly.type
_entity_poly.pdbx_seq_one_letter_code
_entity_poly.pdbx_strand_id
1 'polypeptide(L)'
;MKHPELHIPRALVDDWDPKSFQYYKGLTRAQSTMLLHCRTEFIGLNHFLHGRNLATSAACSCGHSKQTVFHMFVQCEDLRAARIQLRSRLGHTDFKRLMTEEGAVVSDWAITFFNLSQFVWPRLDSQFRT
;
A
#
# COMPACT_ATOMS: atom_id res chain seq x y z
N MET A 1 24.85 -6.88 9.19
CA MET A 1 23.43 -6.46 9.09
C MET A 1 23.03 -6.60 7.63
N LYS A 2 22.12 -7.52 7.30
CA LYS A 2 21.66 -7.69 5.91
C LYS A 2 20.79 -6.47 5.59
N HIS A 3 21.29 -5.56 4.75
CA HIS A 3 20.43 -4.53 4.18
C HIS A 3 19.31 -5.26 3.43
N PRO A 4 18.02 -5.09 3.81
CA PRO A 4 16.96 -5.74 3.06
C PRO A 4 17.01 -5.17 1.64
N GLU A 5 17.05 -6.08 0.68
CA GLU A 5 17.06 -5.80 -0.76
C GLU A 5 16.12 -4.63 -1.07
N LEU A 6 16.56 -3.71 -1.92
CA LEU A 6 15.72 -2.61 -2.38
C LEU A 6 14.45 -3.20 -3.00
N HIS A 7 13.32 -3.08 -2.31
CA HIS A 7 12.02 -3.42 -2.86
C HIS A 7 11.75 -2.50 -4.04
N ILE A 8 11.56 -3.08 -5.22
CA ILE A 8 11.23 -2.34 -6.44
C ILE A 8 9.69 -2.21 -6.50
N PRO A 9 9.13 -1.00 -6.68
CA PRO A 9 7.70 -0.80 -6.83
C PRO A 9 7.07 -1.70 -7.90
N ARG A 10 5.88 -2.25 -7.63
CA ARG A 10 5.24 -3.23 -8.54
C ARG A 10 5.05 -2.69 -9.96
N ALA A 11 4.74 -1.41 -10.10
CA ALA A 11 4.56 -0.76 -11.40
C ALA A 11 5.83 -0.77 -12.27
N LEU A 12 7.03 -0.90 -11.68
CA LEU A 12 8.29 -0.98 -12.42
C LEU A 12 8.72 -2.42 -12.73
N VAL A 13 8.11 -3.41 -12.07
CA VAL A 13 8.39 -4.84 -12.28
C VAL A 13 7.41 -5.48 -13.25
N ASP A 14 6.18 -4.95 -13.35
CA ASP A 14 5.20 -5.40 -14.32
C ASP A 14 5.61 -5.05 -15.75
N ASP A 15 5.22 -5.91 -16.69
CA ASP A 15 5.26 -5.57 -18.11
C ASP A 15 4.33 -4.38 -18.37
N TRP A 16 4.77 -3.43 -19.19
CA TRP A 16 4.03 -2.22 -19.55
C TRP A 16 2.95 -2.54 -20.60
N ASP A 17 2.19 -3.61 -20.35
CA ASP A 17 1.09 -4.12 -21.18
C ASP A 17 -0.21 -3.35 -20.84
N PRO A 18 -1.05 -3.02 -21.84
CA PRO A 18 -2.43 -2.57 -21.63
C PRO A 18 -3.24 -3.37 -20.60
N LYS A 19 -2.91 -4.63 -20.32
CA LYS A 19 -3.47 -5.41 -19.21
C LYS A 19 -3.38 -4.69 -17.86
N SER A 20 -2.39 -3.81 -17.66
CA SER A 20 -2.24 -3.03 -16.44
C SER A 20 -3.42 -2.10 -16.14
N PHE A 21 -4.18 -1.69 -17.17
CA PHE A 21 -5.41 -0.92 -16.97
C PHE A 21 -6.53 -1.75 -16.36
N GLN A 22 -6.53 -3.07 -16.58
CA GLN A 22 -7.58 -3.96 -16.05
C GLN A 22 -7.55 -4.05 -14.52
N TYR A 23 -6.40 -3.80 -13.89
CA TYR A 23 -6.26 -3.79 -12.42
C TYR A 23 -7.14 -2.74 -11.73
N TYR A 24 -7.57 -1.72 -12.47
CA TYR A 24 -8.38 -0.60 -11.96
C TYR A 24 -9.85 -0.70 -12.36
N LYS A 25 -10.24 -1.73 -13.11
CA LYS A 25 -11.61 -1.86 -13.63
C LYS A 25 -12.60 -2.07 -12.47
N GLY A 26 -13.64 -1.25 -12.45
CA GLY A 26 -14.69 -1.31 -11.41
C GLY A 26 -14.31 -0.70 -10.07
N LEU A 27 -13.12 -0.12 -9.94
CA LEU A 27 -12.72 0.59 -8.73
C LEU A 27 -13.32 1.99 -8.68
N THR A 28 -13.65 2.46 -7.47
CA THR A 28 -13.97 3.88 -7.27
C THR A 28 -12.75 4.75 -7.58
N ARG A 29 -12.97 6.07 -7.73
CA ARG A 29 -11.87 7.02 -7.92
C ARG A 29 -10.83 6.94 -6.79
N ALA A 30 -11.28 6.87 -5.54
CA ALA A 30 -10.38 6.79 -4.39
C ALA A 30 -9.57 5.49 -4.39
N GLN A 31 -10.23 4.36 -4.67
CA GLN A 31 -9.58 3.06 -4.78
C GLN A 31 -8.54 3.02 -5.91
N SER A 32 -8.90 3.52 -7.09
CA SER A 32 -7.99 3.61 -8.24
C SER A 32 -6.76 4.45 -7.90
N THR A 33 -6.95 5.63 -7.31
CA THR A 33 -5.85 6.52 -6.92
C THR A 33 -4.96 5.86 -5.87
N MET A 34 -5.54 5.25 -4.82
CA MET A 34 -4.78 4.56 -3.79
C MET A 34 -3.98 3.37 -4.36
N LEU A 35 -4.59 2.56 -5.22
CA LEU A 35 -3.92 1.43 -5.86
C LEU A 35 -2.74 1.91 -6.73
N LEU A 36 -2.93 3.01 -7.47
CA LEU A 36 -1.87 3.62 -8.28
C LEU A 36 -0.70 4.08 -7.39
N HIS A 37 -1.00 4.78 -6.29
CA HIS A 37 0.00 5.19 -5.31
C HIS A 37 0.75 3.99 -4.71
N CYS A 38 0.04 2.90 -4.39
CA CYS A 38 0.64 1.68 -3.86
C CYS A 38 1.58 1.01 -4.86
N ARG A 39 1.14 0.89 -6.13
CA ARG A 39 1.90 0.23 -7.19
C ARG A 39 3.17 0.99 -7.59
N THR A 40 3.09 2.33 -7.61
CA THR A 40 4.21 3.21 -7.99
C THR A 40 5.12 3.57 -6.81
N GLU A 41 4.66 3.32 -5.59
CA GLU A 41 5.20 3.89 -4.34
C GLU A 41 5.31 5.43 -4.36
N PHE A 42 4.57 6.10 -5.26
CA PHE A 42 4.50 7.55 -5.28
C PHE A 42 3.47 8.05 -4.27
N ILE A 43 3.71 7.78 -2.98
CA ILE A 43 2.72 7.84 -1.91
C ILE A 43 3.25 8.61 -0.70
N GLY A 44 2.36 9.18 0.11
CA GLY A 44 2.70 9.93 1.33
C GLY A 44 3.22 9.08 2.51
N LEU A 45 4.02 8.04 2.25
CA LEU A 45 4.70 7.26 3.28
C LEU A 45 6.13 7.79 3.50
N ASN A 46 6.67 7.59 4.71
CA ASN A 46 7.92 8.23 5.14
C ASN A 46 9.11 7.94 4.21
N HIS A 47 9.25 6.73 3.66
CA HIS A 47 10.36 6.43 2.76
C HIS A 47 10.39 7.32 1.51
N PHE A 48 9.23 7.52 0.88
CA PHE A 48 9.09 8.33 -0.32
C PHE A 48 9.22 9.84 -0.02
N LEU A 49 8.65 10.28 1.10
CA LEU A 49 8.72 11.68 1.53
C LEU A 49 10.14 12.08 1.95
N HIS A 50 10.85 11.22 2.68
CA HIS A 50 12.23 11.47 3.08
C HIS A 50 13.15 11.61 1.88
N GLY A 51 12.97 10.80 0.82
CA GLY A 51 13.71 10.93 -0.43
C GLY A 51 13.52 12.28 -1.15
N ARG A 52 12.50 13.07 -0.77
CA ARG A 52 12.24 14.43 -1.27
C ARG A 52 12.47 15.53 -0.23
N ASN A 53 13.07 15.20 0.91
CA ASN A 53 13.24 16.13 2.04
C ASN A 53 11.90 16.67 2.59
N LEU A 54 10.81 15.89 2.49
CA LEU A 54 9.48 16.22 3.01
C LEU A 54 9.16 15.50 4.33
N ALA A 55 10.03 14.59 4.78
CA ALA A 55 9.96 13.94 6.08
C ALA A 55 11.36 13.90 6.70
N THR A 56 11.44 14.02 8.02
CA THR A 56 12.70 14.02 8.79
C THR A 56 13.36 12.64 8.84
N SER A 57 12.59 11.57 8.67
CA SER A 57 13.08 10.18 8.66
C SER A 57 12.29 9.34 7.67
N ALA A 58 12.94 8.35 7.07
CA ALA A 58 12.29 7.32 6.25
C ALA A 58 11.62 6.23 7.09
N ALA A 59 11.90 6.18 8.39
CA ALA A 59 11.48 5.09 9.28
C ALA A 59 9.98 5.07 9.54
N CYS A 60 9.45 3.88 9.80
CA CYS A 60 8.08 3.69 10.30
C CYS A 60 8.04 3.86 11.82
N SER A 61 6.88 4.23 12.36
CA SER A 61 6.62 4.29 13.81
C SER A 61 6.87 2.96 14.53
N CYS A 62 6.71 1.83 13.84
CA CYS A 62 7.02 0.50 14.38
C CYS A 62 8.54 0.23 14.57
N GLY A 63 9.40 1.17 14.19
CA GLY A 63 10.86 1.05 14.27
C GLY A 63 11.53 0.50 13.01
N HIS A 64 10.77 0.12 11.97
CA HIS A 64 11.35 -0.33 10.71
C HIS A 64 12.04 0.82 9.96
N SER A 65 13.25 0.60 9.45
CA SER A 65 14.10 1.64 8.84
C SER A 65 13.49 2.38 7.64
N LYS A 66 12.55 1.75 6.93
CA LYS A 66 11.85 2.32 5.76
C LYS A 66 10.37 2.00 5.84
N GLN A 67 9.52 3.01 5.86
CA GLN A 67 8.08 2.86 5.70
C GLN A 67 7.73 2.84 4.20
N THR A 68 7.76 1.66 3.59
CA THR A 68 7.36 1.42 2.19
C THR A 68 5.97 0.77 2.11
N VAL A 69 5.39 0.71 0.91
CA VAL A 69 4.11 0.02 0.69
C VAL A 69 4.24 -1.47 1.04
N PHE A 70 5.34 -2.10 0.59
CA PHE A 70 5.64 -3.49 0.95
C PHE A 70 5.70 -3.69 2.47
N HIS A 71 6.43 -2.82 3.17
CA HIS A 71 6.51 -2.89 4.63
C HIS A 71 5.12 -2.83 5.28
N MET A 72 4.27 -1.89 4.85
CA MET A 72 2.93 -1.73 5.42
C MET A 72 2.05 -2.96 5.20
N PHE A 73 2.09 -3.55 4.00
CA PHE A 73 1.29 -4.73 3.63
C PHE A 73 1.84 -6.07 4.10
N VAL A 74 3.13 -6.17 4.43
CA VAL A 74 3.78 -7.47 4.70
C VAL A 74 4.41 -7.53 6.10
N GLN A 75 5.00 -6.44 6.60
CA GLN A 75 5.97 -6.50 7.71
C GLN A 75 5.63 -5.62 8.93
N CYS A 76 4.82 -4.57 8.79
CA CYS A 76 4.67 -3.52 9.81
C CYS A 76 4.06 -4.01 11.14
N GLU A 77 4.79 -4.03 12.25
CA GLU A 77 4.21 -4.54 13.50
C GLU A 77 3.00 -3.72 13.99
N ASP A 78 2.99 -2.40 13.80
CA ASP A 78 1.84 -1.54 14.13
C ASP A 78 0.57 -1.93 13.38
N LEU A 79 0.70 -2.50 12.17
CA LEU A 79 -0.43 -2.94 11.34
C LEU A 79 -0.69 -4.45 11.41
N ARG A 80 -0.11 -5.17 12.38
CA ARG A 80 -0.22 -6.63 12.45
C ARG A 80 -1.67 -7.12 12.49
N ALA A 81 -2.51 -6.53 13.34
CA ALA A 81 -3.92 -6.90 13.44
C ALA A 81 -4.67 -6.64 12.11
N ALA A 82 -4.46 -5.47 11.50
CA ALA A 82 -5.05 -5.10 10.21
C ALA A 82 -4.61 -6.03 9.08
N ARG A 83 -3.34 -6.48 9.06
CA ARG A 83 -2.85 -7.47 8.09
C ARG A 83 -3.46 -8.84 8.30
N ILE A 84 -3.66 -9.27 9.54
CA ILE A 84 -4.35 -10.53 9.84
C ILE A 84 -5.78 -10.48 9.30
N GLN A 85 -6.49 -9.37 9.51
CA GLN A 85 -7.83 -9.16 8.95
C GLN A 85 -7.83 -9.23 7.41
N LEU A 86 -6.89 -8.54 6.76
CA LEU A 86 -6.76 -8.57 5.30
C LEU A 86 -6.47 -9.99 4.78
N ARG A 87 -5.55 -10.71 5.44
CA ARG A 87 -5.23 -12.10 5.10
C ARG A 87 -6.43 -13.01 5.28
N SER A 88 -7.20 -12.87 6.36
CA SER A 88 -8.42 -13.66 6.56
C SER A 88 -9.46 -13.38 5.49
N ARG A 89 -9.52 -12.14 4.97
CA ARG A 89 -10.44 -11.75 3.90
C ARG A 89 -10.05 -12.32 2.54
N LEU A 90 -8.76 -12.32 2.20
CA LEU A 90 -8.26 -12.70 0.87
C LEU A 90 -7.77 -14.15 0.78
N GLY A 91 -7.47 -14.79 1.91
CA GLY A 91 -6.92 -16.15 1.96
C GLY A 91 -5.43 -16.25 1.60
N HIS A 92 -4.76 -15.15 1.24
CA HIS A 92 -3.32 -15.12 0.93
C HIS A 92 -2.66 -13.79 1.33
N THR A 93 -1.33 -13.75 1.24
CA THR A 93 -0.50 -12.55 1.48
C THR A 93 0.44 -12.24 0.33
N ASP A 94 0.23 -12.85 -0.84
CA ASP A 94 1.04 -12.62 -2.05
C ASP A 94 0.97 -11.15 -2.49
N PHE A 95 2.07 -10.42 -2.29
CA PHE A 95 2.14 -8.98 -2.58
C PHE A 95 1.91 -8.64 -4.05
N LYS A 96 2.32 -9.49 -4.99
CA LYS A 96 2.04 -9.26 -6.42
C LYS A 96 0.54 -9.29 -6.64
N ARG A 97 -0.13 -10.33 -6.17
CA ARG A 97 -1.59 -10.50 -6.30
C ARG A 97 -2.36 -9.37 -5.61
N LEU A 98 -1.90 -8.91 -4.43
CA LEU A 98 -2.49 -7.73 -3.77
C LEU A 98 -2.50 -6.49 -4.68
N MET A 99 -1.42 -6.28 -5.44
CA MET A 99 -1.25 -5.11 -6.30
C MET A 99 -1.87 -5.25 -7.70
N THR A 100 -2.31 -6.45 -8.11
CA THR A 100 -2.81 -6.72 -9.49
C THR A 100 -4.22 -7.30 -9.54
N GLU A 101 -4.60 -8.17 -8.60
CA GLU A 101 -5.85 -8.92 -8.64
C GLU A 101 -6.86 -8.41 -7.61
N GLU A 102 -6.38 -7.98 -6.43
CA GLU A 102 -7.23 -7.66 -5.27
C GLU A 102 -7.46 -6.16 -5.09
N GLY A 103 -7.45 -5.40 -6.20
CA GLY A 103 -7.36 -3.94 -6.20
C GLY A 103 -8.41 -3.24 -5.33
N ALA A 104 -9.66 -3.70 -5.34
CA ALA A 104 -10.75 -3.11 -4.57
C ALA A 104 -10.54 -3.26 -3.06
N VAL A 105 -10.21 -4.47 -2.61
CA VAL A 105 -10.03 -4.79 -1.18
C VAL A 105 -8.76 -4.14 -0.66
N VAL A 106 -7.67 -4.22 -1.43
CA VAL A 106 -6.34 -3.72 -1.04
C VAL A 106 -6.31 -2.20 -0.95
N SER A 107 -6.91 -1.50 -1.92
CA SER A 107 -6.97 -0.04 -1.88
C SER A 107 -7.86 0.48 -0.75
N ASP A 108 -8.99 -0.18 -0.48
CA ASP A 108 -9.85 0.17 0.65
C ASP A 108 -9.16 -0.06 2.00
N TRP A 109 -8.43 -1.17 2.14
CA TRP A 109 -7.60 -1.42 3.31
C TRP A 109 -6.52 -0.34 3.50
N ALA A 110 -5.81 0.03 2.43
CA ALA A 110 -4.78 1.08 2.50
C ALA A 110 -5.36 2.46 2.83
N ILE A 111 -6.52 2.81 2.26
CA ILE A 111 -7.27 4.05 2.59
C ILE A 111 -7.52 4.15 4.10
N THR A 112 -7.84 3.03 4.72
CA THR A 112 -8.14 2.94 6.16
C THR A 112 -6.89 3.02 7.02
N PHE A 113 -5.84 2.27 6.69
CA PHE A 113 -4.72 2.07 7.61
C PHE A 113 -3.47 2.89 7.33
N PHE A 114 -3.29 3.47 6.14
CA PHE A 114 -2.09 4.29 5.84
C PHE A 114 -2.16 5.69 6.45
N ASN A 115 -3.31 6.07 6.99
CA ASN A 115 -3.57 7.36 7.62
C ASN A 115 -3.19 8.59 6.76
N LEU A 116 -3.39 8.50 5.45
CA LEU A 116 -3.11 9.59 4.51
C LEU A 116 -4.26 10.61 4.50
N SER A 117 -3.94 11.90 4.67
CA SER A 117 -4.92 12.97 4.84
C SER A 117 -5.83 13.18 3.63
N GLN A 118 -5.33 12.94 2.41
CA GLN A 118 -6.12 13.06 1.19
C GLN A 118 -7.20 11.98 1.04
N PHE A 119 -7.20 10.95 1.88
CA PHE A 119 -8.18 9.86 1.88
C PHE A 119 -9.11 9.86 3.11
N VAL A 120 -9.19 10.98 3.85
CA VAL A 120 -10.07 11.09 5.03
C VAL A 120 -11.53 10.79 4.70
N TRP A 121 -12.07 11.33 3.60
CA TRP A 121 -13.47 11.10 3.24
C TRP A 121 -13.74 9.67 2.76
N PRO A 122 -12.97 9.11 1.78
CA PRO A 122 -13.16 7.71 1.38
C PRO A 122 -12.99 6.70 2.51
N ARG A 123 -12.16 7.00 3.52
CA ARG A 123 -12.01 6.15 4.71
C ARG A 123 -13.32 5.97 5.47
N LEU A 124 -14.23 6.94 5.38
CA LEU A 124 -15.50 6.84 6.06
C LEU A 124 -16.37 5.71 5.48
N ASP A 125 -16.24 5.42 4.21
CA ASP A 125 -17.06 4.41 3.54
C ASP A 125 -16.38 3.03 3.49
N SER A 126 -15.23 2.87 4.14
CA SER A 126 -14.44 1.64 4.09
C SER A 126 -15.09 0.49 4.87
N GLN A 127 -15.04 -0.71 4.28
CA GLN A 127 -15.44 -1.97 4.93
C GLN A 127 -14.48 -2.40 6.05
N PHE A 128 -13.30 -1.79 6.14
CA PHE A 128 -12.29 -2.05 7.17
C PHE A 128 -12.37 -1.10 8.37
N ARG A 129 -13.34 -0.18 8.40
CA ARG A 129 -13.55 0.72 9.53
C ARG A 129 -13.93 -0.11 10.77
N THR A 130 -13.06 -0.10 11.78
CA THR A 130 -13.33 -0.60 13.14
C THR A 130 -13.84 0.50 14.04
#